data_AF-A0AAE3T0Y0-F1
#
_entry.id   AF-A0AAE3T0Y0-F1
#
_cell.length_a   1.000
_cell.length_b   1.000
_cell.length_c   1.000
_cell.angle_alpha   90.00
_cell.angle_beta   90.00
_cell.angle_gamma   90.00
#
_symmetry.space_group_name_H-M   'P 1'
#
loop_
_entity.id
_entity.type
_entity.pdbx_description
1 polymer ?
#
loop_
_entity_poly.entity_id
_entity_poly.type
_entity_poly.pdbx_seq_one_letter_code
_entity_poly.pdbx_strand_id
1 'polypeptide(L)'
;MSFDLVLFGGTGDLAWRKLMPALFQAFRHGSLPEGGRIIGVARDDLTDDQYRELIGSRFNAVEGAKRPSPEEFKRFAALLHYLPMDLSQPQDYQRLAQMLKQRDADSLVMYLATAPSLFTQTVQQIAAAGLNGPKTRLVLEKPLGHNLASNRAINHAVAEVLEERQIFRIDHYLGKPSVQNLFAMRFGNALFEPLWRREYIASIEITIAEEVGVEKRGGFYDQTGAMRDMVQNHALQLLCAVAMEPPINAHADALRDEKLKVLRALKPWTPETLGLHAVRGQYVAGTAYGERVAGYLDEPGIDPASRTETFVALRAEIANWRWAGVPFYIRTGKRLASRDARIEVNFRPTPHAIFRAPAGFANKLVINLQPKDGLELHLVAQSQSQRVSTQGGVRAGMAPLAPVQLNLDFDQRFGSERVGAYERLLLDVIEGRLNLFVRSDEQEEAWRWVEPLLESWQTDNGPRPYAAGTWGPSASSAMIARDGNAWSEEH
;
A
#
# COMPACT_ATOMS: atom_id res chain seq x y z
N MET A 1 -27.57 11.46 1.36
CA MET A 1 -26.64 11.99 0.35
C MET A 1 -26.78 11.13 -0.89
N SER A 2 -27.03 11.75 -2.03
CA SER A 2 -27.01 11.11 -3.35
C SER A 2 -25.61 11.24 -3.98
N PHE A 3 -25.19 10.27 -4.78
CA PHE A 3 -23.92 10.35 -5.50
C PHE A 3 -24.02 9.74 -6.90
N ASP A 4 -23.23 10.28 -7.81
CA ASP A 4 -22.87 9.65 -9.09
C ASP A 4 -21.39 9.24 -9.03
N LEU A 5 -21.09 7.97 -9.30
CA LEU A 5 -19.74 7.43 -9.43
C LEU A 5 -19.49 7.00 -10.87
N VAL A 6 -18.69 7.77 -11.60
CA VAL A 6 -18.28 7.47 -12.98
C VAL A 6 -16.97 6.71 -12.97
N LEU A 7 -16.96 5.47 -13.45
CA LEU A 7 -15.78 4.62 -13.58
C LEU A 7 -15.26 4.67 -15.01
N PHE A 8 -14.26 5.52 -15.26
CA PHE A 8 -13.54 5.56 -16.52
C PHE A 8 -12.70 4.28 -16.67
N GLY A 9 -12.90 3.54 -17.77
CA GLY A 9 -12.39 2.18 -17.90
C GLY A 9 -13.29 1.15 -17.20
N GLY A 10 -14.60 1.37 -17.20
CA GLY A 10 -15.59 0.58 -16.45
C GLY A 10 -15.69 -0.91 -16.83
N THR A 11 -15.07 -1.32 -17.95
CA THR A 11 -14.94 -2.72 -18.39
C THR A 11 -13.56 -3.33 -18.11
N GLY A 12 -12.61 -2.54 -17.59
CA GLY A 12 -11.22 -2.92 -17.37
C GLY A 12 -10.98 -3.78 -16.13
N ASP A 13 -9.77 -4.35 -16.03
CA ASP A 13 -9.42 -5.33 -15.00
C ASP A 13 -9.52 -4.81 -13.57
N LEU A 14 -9.12 -3.55 -13.33
CA LEU A 14 -9.24 -2.94 -12.00
C LEU A 14 -10.70 -2.80 -11.57
N ALA A 15 -11.56 -2.37 -12.50
CA ALA A 15 -12.98 -2.14 -12.22
C ALA A 15 -13.66 -3.42 -11.74
N TRP A 16 -13.54 -4.53 -12.47
CA TRP A 16 -14.25 -5.77 -12.09
C TRP A 16 -13.53 -6.58 -11.00
N ARG A 17 -12.20 -6.56 -10.90
CA ARG A 17 -11.46 -7.34 -9.88
C ARG A 17 -11.47 -6.71 -8.50
N LYS A 18 -11.51 -5.37 -8.42
CA LYS A 18 -11.30 -4.62 -7.17
C LYS A 18 -12.45 -3.67 -6.84
N LEU A 19 -12.82 -2.78 -7.77
CA LEU A 19 -13.78 -1.72 -7.48
C LEU A 19 -15.22 -2.23 -7.33
N MET A 20 -15.72 -3.02 -8.29
CA MET A 20 -17.08 -3.57 -8.24
C MET A 20 -17.28 -4.51 -7.04
N PRO A 21 -16.35 -5.42 -6.71
CA PRO A 21 -16.45 -6.20 -5.48
C PRO A 21 -16.48 -5.33 -4.23
N ALA A 22 -15.65 -4.28 -4.15
CA ALA A 22 -15.63 -3.36 -3.02
C ALA A 22 -16.94 -2.57 -2.88
N LEU A 23 -17.49 -2.05 -3.98
CA LEU A 23 -18.80 -1.37 -4.01
C LEU A 23 -19.93 -2.32 -3.61
N PHE A 24 -19.88 -3.58 -4.06
CA PHE A 24 -20.84 -4.59 -3.65
C PHE A 24 -20.73 -4.91 -2.15
N GLN A 25 -19.53 -4.99 -1.59
CA GLN A 25 -19.35 -5.16 -0.14
C GLN A 25 -19.97 -3.98 0.63
N ALA A 26 -19.67 -2.74 0.25
CA ALA A 26 -20.27 -1.56 0.87
C ALA A 26 -21.80 -1.58 0.77
N PHE A 27 -22.34 -1.97 -0.39
CA PHE A 27 -23.78 -2.16 -0.57
C PHE A 27 -24.35 -3.23 0.36
N ARG A 28 -23.70 -4.40 0.45
CA ARG A 28 -24.11 -5.51 1.32
C ARG A 28 -24.06 -5.14 2.80
N HIS A 29 -23.09 -4.34 3.21
CA HIS A 29 -22.94 -3.83 4.58
C HIS A 29 -23.90 -2.67 4.90
N GLY A 30 -24.65 -2.15 3.91
CA GLY A 30 -25.52 -0.98 4.08
C GLY A 30 -24.76 0.33 4.31
N SER A 31 -23.45 0.36 4.03
CA SER A 31 -22.60 1.56 4.17
C SER A 31 -22.60 2.43 2.92
N LEU A 32 -22.95 1.85 1.76
CA LEU A 32 -23.10 2.61 0.52
C LEU A 32 -24.40 3.45 0.56
N PRO A 33 -24.36 4.78 0.31
CA PRO A 33 -25.57 5.60 0.33
C PRO A 33 -26.65 5.12 -0.66
N GLU A 34 -27.90 4.99 -0.20
CA GLU A 34 -29.03 4.48 -1.00
C GLU A 34 -29.31 5.29 -2.28
N GLY A 35 -29.03 6.59 -2.25
CA GLY A 35 -29.14 7.50 -3.39
C GLY A 35 -27.97 7.42 -4.38
N GLY A 36 -27.31 6.27 -4.51
CA GLY A 36 -26.17 6.06 -5.40
C GLY A 36 -26.54 5.74 -6.84
N ARG A 37 -25.65 6.08 -7.78
CA ARG A 37 -25.65 5.60 -9.16
C ARG A 37 -24.20 5.41 -9.61
N ILE A 38 -23.89 4.24 -10.18
CA ILE A 38 -22.55 3.86 -10.64
C ILE A 38 -22.60 3.72 -12.15
N ILE A 39 -21.76 4.49 -12.85
CA ILE A 39 -21.75 4.59 -14.31
C ILE A 39 -20.41 4.05 -14.81
N GLY A 40 -20.40 2.88 -15.44
CA GLY A 40 -19.24 2.42 -16.19
C GLY A 40 -19.12 3.17 -17.51
N VAL A 41 -17.92 3.66 -17.85
CA VAL A 41 -17.66 4.26 -19.16
C VAL A 41 -16.46 3.60 -19.82
N ALA A 42 -16.65 3.12 -21.04
CA ALA A 42 -15.62 2.52 -21.87
C ALA A 42 -16.03 2.57 -23.35
N ARG A 43 -15.14 2.12 -24.25
CA ARG A 43 -15.37 2.15 -25.70
C ARG A 43 -16.31 1.04 -26.20
N ASP A 44 -16.51 0.00 -25.40
CA ASP A 44 -17.37 -1.12 -25.77
C ASP A 44 -18.81 -0.62 -25.96
N ASP A 45 -19.46 -0.99 -27.06
CA ASP A 45 -20.86 -0.61 -27.34
C ASP A 45 -21.80 -1.58 -26.60
N LEU A 46 -22.10 -1.24 -25.35
CA LEU A 46 -22.96 -2.04 -24.47
C LEU A 46 -24.18 -1.22 -24.03
N THR A 47 -25.31 -1.89 -23.87
CA THR A 47 -26.45 -1.36 -23.13
C THR A 47 -26.27 -1.53 -21.61
N ASP A 48 -27.09 -0.85 -20.81
CA ASP A 48 -27.13 -1.06 -19.35
C ASP A 48 -27.28 -2.55 -18.97
N ASP A 49 -28.16 -3.28 -19.67
CA ASP A 49 -28.42 -4.69 -19.37
C ASP A 49 -27.24 -5.60 -19.76
N GLN A 50 -26.60 -5.34 -20.90
CA GLN A 50 -25.39 -6.06 -21.30
C GLN A 50 -24.22 -5.78 -20.34
N TYR A 51 -24.10 -4.54 -19.85
CA TYR A 51 -23.08 -4.19 -18.86
C TYR A 51 -23.33 -4.91 -17.52
N ARG A 52 -24.57 -4.96 -17.06
CA ARG A 52 -24.95 -5.71 -15.85
C ARG A 52 -24.66 -7.20 -15.99
N GLU A 53 -24.97 -7.80 -17.13
CA GLU A 53 -24.65 -9.21 -17.43
C GLU A 53 -23.13 -9.44 -17.42
N LEU A 54 -22.37 -8.55 -18.09
CA LEU A 54 -20.91 -8.59 -18.10
C LEU A 54 -20.35 -8.58 -16.67
N ILE A 55 -20.75 -7.61 -15.85
CA ILE A 55 -20.28 -7.51 -14.45
C ILE A 55 -20.71 -8.73 -13.63
N GLY A 56 -21.95 -9.20 -13.79
CA GLY A 56 -22.44 -10.41 -13.13
C GLY A 56 -21.61 -11.65 -13.47
N SER A 57 -21.23 -11.82 -14.74
CA SER A 57 -20.36 -12.92 -15.18
C SER A 57 -18.97 -12.86 -14.55
N ARG A 58 -18.43 -11.65 -14.31
CA ARG A 58 -17.11 -11.44 -13.70
C ARG A 58 -17.07 -11.73 -12.20
N PHE A 59 -18.20 -11.59 -11.49
CA PHE A 59 -18.31 -11.96 -10.08
C PHE A 59 -18.04 -13.46 -9.83
N ASN A 60 -18.18 -14.32 -10.84
CA ASN A 60 -17.80 -15.74 -10.76
C ASN A 60 -16.29 -15.97 -10.57
N ALA A 61 -15.46 -14.98 -10.88
CA ALA A 61 -14.00 -15.02 -10.67
C ALA A 61 -13.57 -14.34 -9.36
N VAL A 62 -14.51 -13.77 -8.60
CA VAL A 62 -14.26 -13.14 -7.31
C VAL A 62 -14.27 -14.20 -6.20
N GLU A 63 -13.46 -14.00 -5.16
CA GLU A 63 -13.39 -14.83 -3.95
C GLU A 63 -14.79 -15.12 -3.39
N GLY A 64 -15.04 -16.37 -2.97
CA GLY A 64 -16.37 -16.86 -2.61
C GLY A 64 -17.10 -16.02 -1.56
N ALA A 65 -16.40 -15.58 -0.50
CA ALA A 65 -16.99 -14.75 0.55
C ALA A 65 -17.49 -13.37 0.06
N LYS A 66 -16.97 -12.90 -1.08
CA LYS A 66 -17.32 -11.61 -1.70
C LYS A 66 -18.24 -11.75 -2.91
N ARG A 67 -18.63 -12.98 -3.26
CA ARG A 67 -19.53 -13.24 -4.39
C ARG A 67 -20.98 -12.99 -3.97
N PRO A 68 -21.76 -12.22 -4.74
CA PRO A 68 -23.18 -12.01 -4.48
C PRO A 68 -24.01 -13.26 -4.77
N SER A 69 -25.11 -13.45 -4.06
CA SER A 69 -26.22 -14.28 -4.54
C SER A 69 -26.87 -13.64 -5.77
N PRO A 70 -27.64 -14.40 -6.58
CA PRO A 70 -28.40 -13.84 -7.70
C PRO A 70 -29.33 -12.68 -7.29
N GLU A 71 -29.99 -12.80 -6.13
CA GLU A 71 -30.89 -11.79 -5.58
C GLU A 71 -30.12 -10.56 -5.09
N GLU A 72 -28.99 -10.76 -4.41
CA GLU A 72 -28.12 -9.67 -3.99
C GLU A 72 -27.59 -8.89 -5.19
N PHE A 73 -27.11 -9.61 -6.21
CA PHE A 73 -26.61 -9.01 -7.44
C PHE A 73 -27.71 -8.24 -8.16
N LYS A 74 -28.93 -8.79 -8.27
CA LYS A 74 -30.05 -8.08 -8.91
C LYS A 74 -30.34 -6.73 -8.27
N ARG A 75 -30.29 -6.64 -6.93
CA ARG A 75 -30.48 -5.36 -6.22
C ARG A 75 -29.31 -4.40 -6.45
N PHE A 76 -28.08 -4.90 -6.38
CA PHE A 76 -26.89 -4.09 -6.64
C PHE A 76 -26.82 -3.58 -8.09
N ALA A 77 -27.15 -4.44 -9.06
CA ALA A 77 -27.15 -4.17 -10.49
C ALA A 77 -28.10 -3.03 -10.87
N ALA A 78 -29.15 -2.77 -10.07
CA ALA A 78 -30.05 -1.63 -10.26
C ALA A 78 -29.36 -0.28 -10.07
N LEU A 79 -28.21 -0.23 -9.39
CA LEU A 79 -27.36 0.96 -9.26
C LEU A 79 -26.43 1.15 -10.46
N LEU A 80 -26.25 0.11 -11.28
CA LEU A 80 -25.27 0.09 -12.36
C LEU A 80 -25.90 0.58 -13.67
N HIS A 81 -25.19 1.49 -14.31
CA HIS A 81 -25.46 2.05 -15.63
C HIS A 81 -24.18 2.05 -16.46
N TYR A 82 -24.34 2.21 -17.77
CA TYR A 82 -23.23 2.25 -18.69
C TYR A 82 -23.42 3.35 -19.73
N LEU A 83 -22.31 3.99 -20.10
CA LEU A 83 -22.28 4.95 -21.20
C LEU A 83 -21.08 4.65 -22.11
N PRO A 84 -21.32 4.25 -23.37
CA PRO A 84 -20.26 4.10 -24.36
C PRO A 84 -19.57 5.44 -24.61
N MET A 85 -18.27 5.52 -24.32
CA MET A 85 -17.46 6.73 -24.44
C MET A 85 -16.06 6.42 -24.97
N ASP A 86 -15.63 7.19 -25.95
CA ASP A 86 -14.24 7.38 -26.32
C ASP A 86 -13.69 8.63 -25.60
N LEU A 87 -12.71 8.42 -24.72
CA LEU A 87 -12.12 9.49 -23.91
C LEU A 87 -11.38 10.54 -24.74
N SER A 88 -11.14 10.28 -26.02
CA SER A 88 -10.57 11.25 -26.95
C SER A 88 -11.60 12.21 -27.55
N GLN A 89 -12.90 11.87 -27.51
CA GLN A 89 -13.96 12.60 -28.21
C GLN A 89 -14.68 13.59 -27.28
N PRO A 90 -14.60 14.91 -27.52
CA PRO A 90 -15.28 15.90 -26.69
C PRO A 90 -16.80 15.71 -26.60
N GLN A 91 -17.44 15.21 -27.66
CA GLN A 91 -18.90 15.01 -27.70
C GLN A 91 -19.37 13.99 -26.66
N ASP A 92 -18.52 13.02 -26.31
CA ASP A 92 -18.86 11.98 -25.34
C ASP A 92 -18.94 12.52 -23.92
N TYR A 93 -18.07 13.47 -23.58
CA TYR A 93 -18.14 14.17 -22.30
C TYR A 93 -19.38 15.06 -22.19
N GLN A 94 -19.86 15.62 -23.31
CA GLN A 94 -21.14 16.36 -23.33
C GLN A 94 -22.34 15.43 -23.09
N ARG A 95 -22.31 14.21 -23.65
CA ARG A 95 -23.35 13.18 -23.37
C ARG A 95 -23.33 12.79 -21.89
N LEU A 96 -22.14 12.56 -21.32
CA LEU A 96 -21.99 12.30 -19.88
C LEU A 96 -22.54 13.47 -19.06
N ALA A 97 -22.20 14.71 -19.40
CA ALA A 97 -22.67 15.88 -18.67
C ALA A 97 -24.20 16.02 -18.67
N GLN A 98 -24.84 15.73 -19.81
CA GLN A 98 -26.31 15.71 -19.90
C GLN A 98 -26.92 14.63 -18.99
N MET A 99 -26.34 13.42 -18.99
CA MET A 99 -26.80 12.30 -18.14
C MET A 99 -26.65 12.61 -16.63
N LEU A 100 -25.56 13.27 -16.24
CA LEU A 100 -25.32 13.67 -14.86
C LEU A 100 -26.26 14.79 -14.42
N LYS A 101 -26.47 15.80 -15.28
CA LYS A 101 -27.35 16.95 -15.00
C LYS A 101 -28.82 16.55 -14.77
N GLN A 102 -29.29 15.45 -15.37
CA GLN A 102 -30.66 14.97 -15.15
C GLN A 102 -30.93 14.56 -13.70
N ARG A 103 -29.93 14.03 -12.98
CA ARG A 103 -30.05 13.60 -11.58
C ARG A 103 -29.56 14.67 -10.61
N ASP A 104 -28.51 15.40 -11.00
CA ASP A 104 -27.87 16.46 -10.22
C ASP A 104 -27.50 16.02 -8.78
N ALA A 105 -26.87 14.85 -8.64
CA ALA A 105 -26.54 14.26 -7.35
C ALA A 105 -25.67 15.19 -6.46
N ASP A 106 -25.75 15.01 -5.13
CA ASP A 106 -25.02 15.85 -4.15
C ASP A 106 -23.50 15.77 -4.31
N SER A 107 -22.99 14.62 -4.76
CA SER A 107 -21.57 14.35 -5.01
C SER A 107 -21.36 13.69 -6.36
N LEU A 108 -20.32 14.12 -7.08
CA LEU A 108 -19.90 13.51 -8.34
C LEU A 108 -18.47 12.98 -8.20
N VAL A 109 -18.30 11.66 -8.28
CA VAL A 109 -17.00 11.01 -8.24
C VAL A 109 -16.61 10.57 -9.65
N MET A 110 -15.44 11.00 -10.11
CA MET A 110 -14.85 10.64 -11.38
C MET A 110 -13.61 9.78 -11.13
N TYR A 111 -13.74 8.48 -11.32
CA TYR A 111 -12.67 7.53 -11.04
C TYR A 111 -11.92 7.17 -12.33
N LEU A 112 -10.66 7.57 -12.44
CA LEU A 112 -9.81 7.23 -13.58
C LEU A 112 -9.15 5.86 -13.38
N ALA A 113 -9.87 4.78 -13.71
CA ALA A 113 -9.34 3.41 -13.76
C ALA A 113 -8.76 3.10 -15.15
N THR A 114 -7.99 4.05 -15.70
CA THR A 114 -7.44 4.01 -17.06
C THR A 114 -5.91 4.10 -17.05
N ALA A 115 -5.28 4.00 -18.23
CA ALA A 115 -3.85 4.19 -18.35
C ALA A 115 -3.44 5.64 -17.99
N PRO A 116 -2.30 5.85 -17.32
CA PRO A 116 -1.85 7.19 -16.89
C PRO A 116 -1.71 8.21 -18.03
N SER A 117 -1.38 7.74 -19.24
CA SER A 117 -1.28 8.59 -20.43
C SER A 117 -2.58 9.29 -20.80
N LEU A 118 -3.72 8.79 -20.32
CA LEU A 118 -5.04 9.36 -20.57
C LEU A 118 -5.48 10.37 -19.51
N PHE A 119 -4.78 10.48 -18.37
CA PHE A 119 -5.22 11.32 -17.25
C PHE A 119 -5.34 12.79 -17.63
N THR A 120 -4.28 13.40 -18.17
CA THR A 120 -4.27 14.82 -18.55
C THR A 120 -5.40 15.16 -19.52
N GLN A 121 -5.54 14.38 -20.59
CA GLN A 121 -6.59 14.60 -21.59
C GLN A 121 -7.98 14.45 -20.98
N THR A 122 -8.21 13.41 -20.18
CA THR A 122 -9.52 13.16 -19.55
C THR A 122 -9.90 14.30 -18.61
N VAL A 123 -8.94 14.80 -17.82
CA VAL A 123 -9.14 15.89 -16.86
C VAL A 123 -9.44 17.21 -17.55
N GLN A 124 -8.76 17.52 -18.65
CA GLN A 124 -9.07 18.69 -19.48
C GLN A 124 -10.46 18.59 -20.12
N GLN A 125 -10.87 17.41 -20.58
CA GLN A 125 -12.19 17.20 -21.17
C GLN A 125 -13.32 17.28 -20.13
N ILE A 126 -13.09 16.76 -18.92
CA ILE A 126 -14.00 16.92 -17.77
C ILE A 126 -14.26 18.42 -17.52
N ALA A 127 -13.19 19.23 -17.51
CA ALA A 127 -13.31 20.67 -17.32
C ALA A 127 -14.03 21.35 -18.51
N ALA A 128 -13.68 20.99 -19.74
CA ALA A 128 -14.33 21.52 -20.96
C ALA A 128 -15.83 21.19 -21.03
N ALA A 129 -16.25 20.07 -20.43
CA ALA A 129 -17.65 19.69 -20.28
C ALA A 129 -18.36 20.35 -19.09
N GLY A 130 -17.67 21.20 -18.32
CA GLY A 130 -18.22 21.88 -17.14
C GLY A 130 -18.45 20.94 -15.96
N LEU A 131 -17.76 19.80 -15.91
CA LEU A 131 -17.93 18.78 -14.89
C LEU A 131 -16.93 18.88 -13.74
N ASN A 132 -16.20 19.99 -13.63
CA ASN A 132 -15.22 20.28 -12.56
C ASN A 132 -15.78 21.19 -11.45
N GLY A 133 -17.10 21.20 -11.24
CA GLY A 133 -17.75 22.00 -10.19
C GLY A 133 -17.37 21.59 -8.76
N PRO A 134 -17.80 22.34 -7.74
CA PRO A 134 -17.33 22.18 -6.35
C PRO A 134 -17.69 20.84 -5.69
N LYS A 135 -18.66 20.11 -6.24
CA LYS A 135 -19.06 18.77 -5.79
C LYS A 135 -18.32 17.62 -6.49
N THR A 136 -17.51 17.94 -7.51
CA THR A 136 -16.74 16.96 -8.26
C THR A 136 -15.52 16.52 -7.45
N ARG A 137 -15.26 15.22 -7.47
CA ARG A 137 -14.10 14.57 -6.87
C ARG A 137 -13.44 13.69 -7.92
N LEU A 138 -12.16 13.90 -8.17
CA LEU A 138 -11.38 13.14 -9.14
C LEU A 138 -10.52 12.12 -8.40
N VAL A 139 -10.67 10.84 -8.75
CA VAL A 139 -9.83 9.76 -8.23
C VAL A 139 -8.80 9.36 -9.27
N LEU A 140 -7.54 9.34 -8.87
CA LEU A 140 -6.40 9.02 -9.71
C LEU A 140 -5.71 7.76 -9.22
N GLU A 141 -5.59 6.77 -10.10
CA GLU A 141 -4.84 5.54 -9.83
C GLU A 141 -3.35 5.66 -10.13
N LYS A 142 -2.56 4.79 -9.50
CA LYS A 142 -1.13 4.66 -9.82
C LYS A 142 -0.93 3.97 -11.18
N PRO A 143 0.18 4.24 -11.89
CA PRO A 143 1.29 5.13 -11.52
C PRO A 143 1.04 6.59 -11.88
N LEU A 144 1.44 7.49 -10.98
CA LEU A 144 1.35 8.93 -11.15
C LEU A 144 2.74 9.50 -11.47
N GLY A 145 3.11 9.34 -12.74
CA GLY A 145 4.45 9.64 -13.24
C GLY A 145 5.38 8.43 -13.19
N HIS A 146 6.49 8.53 -13.91
CA HIS A 146 7.57 7.55 -13.95
C HIS A 146 8.92 8.16 -13.48
N ASN A 147 8.92 9.46 -13.20
CA ASN A 147 9.99 10.28 -12.66
C ASN A 147 9.37 11.57 -12.08
N LEU A 148 10.18 12.41 -11.44
CA LEU A 148 9.70 13.65 -10.81
C LEU A 148 9.08 14.61 -11.83
N ALA A 149 9.69 14.75 -13.00
CA ALA A 149 9.23 15.67 -14.05
C ALA A 149 7.82 15.31 -14.57
N SER A 150 7.61 14.02 -14.89
CA SER A 150 6.30 13.53 -15.35
C SER A 150 5.25 13.57 -14.24
N ASN A 151 5.64 13.35 -12.97
CA ASN A 151 4.74 13.51 -11.85
C ASN A 151 4.26 14.96 -11.70
N ARG A 152 5.18 15.94 -11.76
CA ARG A 152 4.84 17.36 -11.75
C ARG A 152 3.93 17.75 -12.90
N ALA A 153 4.18 17.23 -14.10
CA ALA A 153 3.34 17.50 -15.27
C ALA A 153 1.89 17.02 -15.06
N ILE A 154 1.70 15.82 -14.50
CA ILE A 154 0.36 15.31 -14.15
C ILE A 154 -0.29 16.18 -13.08
N ASN A 155 0.42 16.46 -11.98
CA ASN A 155 -0.11 17.25 -10.87
C ASN A 155 -0.49 18.67 -11.31
N HIS A 156 0.32 19.30 -12.16
CA HIS A 156 0.05 20.62 -12.72
C HIS A 156 -1.24 20.61 -13.57
N ALA A 157 -1.35 19.68 -14.52
CA ALA A 157 -2.52 19.57 -15.38
C ALA A 157 -3.82 19.35 -14.61
N VAL A 158 -3.78 18.64 -13.48
CA VAL A 158 -4.96 18.44 -12.63
C VAL A 158 -5.28 19.70 -11.82
N ALA A 159 -4.27 20.36 -11.25
CA ALA A 159 -4.43 21.59 -10.48
C ALA A 159 -4.91 22.79 -11.32
N GLU A 160 -4.72 22.78 -12.65
CA GLU A 160 -5.28 23.81 -13.54
C GLU A 160 -6.82 23.81 -13.56
N VAL A 161 -7.46 22.67 -13.25
CA VAL A 161 -8.91 22.52 -13.42
C VAL A 161 -9.67 22.15 -12.15
N LEU A 162 -8.99 21.65 -11.12
CA LEU A 162 -9.57 21.20 -9.84
C LEU A 162 -8.72 21.67 -8.67
N GLU A 163 -9.37 21.96 -7.55
CA GLU A 163 -8.68 22.26 -6.29
C GLU A 163 -8.14 20.98 -5.63
N GLU A 164 -7.05 21.07 -4.86
CA GLU A 164 -6.43 19.90 -4.20
C GLU A 164 -7.40 19.12 -3.29
N ARG A 165 -8.40 19.78 -2.72
CA ARG A 165 -9.45 19.11 -1.90
C ARG A 165 -10.41 18.23 -2.72
N GLN A 166 -10.39 18.35 -4.05
CA GLN A 166 -11.19 17.55 -4.97
C GLN A 166 -10.42 16.35 -5.53
N ILE A 167 -9.13 16.21 -5.22
CA ILE A 167 -8.25 15.23 -5.85
C ILE A 167 -7.91 14.11 -4.86
N PHE A 168 -8.17 12.88 -5.27
CA PHE A 168 -8.03 11.67 -4.47
C PHE A 168 -7.03 10.73 -5.14
N ARG A 169 -5.74 10.85 -4.78
CA ARG A 169 -4.69 9.97 -5.30
C ARG A 169 -4.64 8.67 -4.49
N ILE A 170 -4.89 7.55 -5.15
CA ILE A 170 -5.01 6.25 -4.49
C ILE A 170 -3.64 5.71 -4.09
N ASP A 171 -3.52 5.39 -2.81
CA ASP A 171 -2.59 4.38 -2.32
C ASP A 171 -3.40 3.35 -1.51
N HIS A 172 -3.62 2.17 -2.09
CA HIS A 172 -4.47 1.16 -1.48
C HIS A 172 -3.89 0.55 -0.19
N TYR A 173 -2.61 0.75 0.13
CA TYR A 173 -2.07 0.32 1.44
C TYR A 173 -2.60 1.19 2.57
N LEU A 174 -2.85 2.49 2.34
CA LEU A 174 -3.45 3.38 3.35
C LEU A 174 -4.88 2.95 3.72
N GLY A 175 -5.58 2.29 2.79
CA GLY A 175 -6.90 1.71 3.04
C GLY A 175 -6.88 0.44 3.90
N LYS A 176 -5.73 -0.21 4.12
CA LYS A 176 -5.67 -1.47 4.88
C LYS A 176 -6.03 -1.24 6.36
N PRO A 177 -6.87 -2.10 6.98
CA PRO A 177 -7.28 -1.97 8.38
C PRO A 177 -6.11 -1.81 9.36
N SER A 178 -5.03 -2.58 9.20
CA SER A 178 -3.87 -2.51 10.07
C SER A 178 -3.11 -1.17 9.99
N VAL A 179 -3.08 -0.52 8.81
CA VAL A 179 -2.46 0.80 8.66
C VAL A 179 -3.32 1.87 9.35
N GLN A 180 -4.65 1.77 9.26
CA GLN A 180 -5.52 2.68 10.01
C GLN A 180 -5.41 2.47 11.51
N ASN A 181 -5.34 1.21 11.94
CA ASN A 181 -5.19 0.89 13.35
C ASN A 181 -3.84 1.33 13.91
N LEU A 182 -2.80 1.47 13.08
CA LEU A 182 -1.53 2.09 13.50
C LEU A 182 -1.74 3.50 14.07
N PHE A 183 -2.59 4.33 13.43
CA PHE A 183 -2.90 5.66 13.96
C PHE A 183 -3.65 5.60 15.29
N ALA A 184 -4.66 4.73 15.39
CA ALA A 184 -5.40 4.52 16.63
C ALA A 184 -4.49 4.00 17.76
N MET A 185 -3.58 3.09 17.43
CA MET A 185 -2.60 2.53 18.37
C MET A 185 -1.65 3.60 18.89
N ARG A 186 -1.03 4.37 18.01
CA ARG A 186 -0.03 5.38 18.39
C ARG A 186 -0.66 6.53 19.17
N PHE A 187 -1.76 7.10 18.67
CA PHE A 187 -2.30 8.35 19.19
C PHE A 187 -3.50 8.18 20.11
N GLY A 188 -4.09 6.99 20.17
CA GLY A 188 -5.20 6.66 21.08
C GLY A 188 -4.79 5.99 22.38
N ASN A 189 -3.51 5.61 22.55
CA ASN A 189 -3.05 4.83 23.70
C ASN A 189 -1.84 5.47 24.38
N ALA A 190 -2.02 5.86 25.64
CA ALA A 190 -0.94 6.42 26.47
C ALA A 190 0.27 5.47 26.66
N LEU A 191 0.09 4.17 26.42
CA LEU A 191 1.14 3.17 26.52
C LEU A 191 2.19 3.28 25.41
N PHE A 192 1.78 3.57 24.17
CA PHE A 192 2.67 3.44 23.01
C PHE A 192 3.42 4.72 22.66
N GLU A 193 2.76 5.88 22.68
CA GLU A 193 3.39 7.14 22.25
C GLU A 193 4.68 7.49 23.02
N PRO A 194 4.78 7.31 24.36
CA PRO A 194 6.02 7.57 25.08
C PRO A 194 7.20 6.68 24.64
N LEU A 195 6.89 5.46 24.17
CA LEU A 195 7.88 4.49 23.69
C LEU A 195 8.23 4.71 22.20
N TRP A 196 7.49 5.56 21.49
CA TRP A 196 7.60 5.70 20.03
C TRP A 196 8.72 6.65 19.60
N ARG A 197 9.94 6.44 20.12
CA ARG A 197 11.09 7.34 19.94
C ARG A 197 12.42 6.61 20.00
N ARG A 198 13.48 7.22 19.45
CA ARG A 198 14.85 6.66 19.33
C ARG A 198 15.47 6.08 20.60
N GLU A 199 15.05 6.53 21.78
CA GLU A 199 15.52 6.03 23.07
C GLU A 199 15.03 4.61 23.35
N TYR A 200 13.90 4.22 22.78
CA TYR A 200 13.29 2.90 23.00
C TYR A 200 13.25 2.06 21.74
N ILE A 201 13.21 2.67 20.55
CA ILE A 201 13.22 1.96 19.27
C ILE A 201 14.67 1.82 18.77
N ALA A 202 15.04 0.58 18.44
CA ALA A 202 16.33 0.21 17.86
C ALA A 202 16.31 0.31 16.33
N SER A 203 15.26 -0.21 15.69
CA SER A 203 15.09 -0.19 14.24
C SER A 203 13.61 -0.35 13.85
N ILE A 204 13.29 0.02 12.62
CA ILE A 204 12.02 -0.26 11.97
C ILE A 204 12.28 -1.11 10.72
N GLU A 205 11.50 -2.17 10.52
CA GLU A 205 11.53 -2.96 9.28
C GLU A 205 10.16 -2.92 8.61
N ILE A 206 10.13 -2.64 7.32
CA ILE A 206 8.94 -2.63 6.47
C ILE A 206 9.17 -3.65 5.37
N THR A 207 8.47 -4.78 5.43
CA THR A 207 8.55 -5.85 4.42
C THR A 207 7.26 -5.88 3.60
N ILE A 208 7.40 -5.94 2.28
CA ILE A 208 6.32 -6.17 1.31
C ILE A 208 6.79 -7.24 0.31
N ALA A 209 6.58 -8.51 0.67
CA ALA A 209 7.00 -9.67 -0.11
C ALA A 209 5.84 -10.28 -0.91
N GLU A 210 6.12 -10.58 -2.18
CA GLU A 210 5.19 -11.25 -3.09
C GLU A 210 5.74 -12.60 -3.57
N GLU A 211 4.85 -13.58 -3.58
CA GLU A 211 5.10 -14.93 -4.10
C GLU A 211 5.11 -14.98 -5.61
N VAL A 212 4.25 -14.16 -6.21
CA VAL A 212 4.02 -14.10 -7.64
C VAL A 212 5.19 -13.44 -8.36
N GLY A 213 5.45 -13.90 -9.59
CA GLY A 213 6.35 -13.22 -10.52
C GLY A 213 5.66 -12.06 -11.22
N VAL A 214 6.19 -11.65 -12.37
CA VAL A 214 5.55 -10.62 -13.21
C VAL A 214 4.36 -11.12 -14.02
N GLU A 215 4.22 -12.44 -14.14
CA GLU A 215 3.11 -13.12 -14.82
C GLU A 215 2.85 -12.52 -16.21
N LYS A 216 1.59 -12.26 -16.56
CA LYS A 216 1.18 -11.70 -17.86
C LYS A 216 1.49 -10.21 -18.02
N ARG A 217 2.07 -9.56 -17.00
CA ARG A 217 2.34 -8.12 -16.97
C ARG A 217 3.81 -7.77 -17.21
N GLY A 218 4.60 -8.72 -17.73
CA GLY A 218 6.03 -8.57 -17.98
C GLY A 218 6.41 -7.23 -18.63
N GLY A 219 5.91 -6.96 -19.84
CA GLY A 219 6.28 -5.74 -20.58
C GLY A 219 5.88 -4.41 -19.91
N PHE A 220 4.84 -4.39 -19.08
CA PHE A 220 4.50 -3.20 -18.27
C PHE A 220 5.43 -3.10 -17.04
N TYR A 221 5.67 -4.22 -16.36
CA TYR A 221 6.52 -4.25 -15.18
C TYR A 221 7.97 -3.90 -15.51
N ASP A 222 8.46 -4.29 -16.68
CA ASP A 222 9.82 -4.01 -17.16
C ASP A 222 10.12 -2.51 -17.31
N GLN A 223 9.09 -1.69 -17.46
CA GLN A 223 9.24 -0.22 -17.48
C GLN A 223 9.09 0.41 -16.08
N THR A 224 8.59 -0.37 -15.12
CA THR A 224 8.21 0.11 -13.79
C THR A 224 9.27 -0.25 -12.75
N GLY A 225 9.56 -1.54 -12.60
CA GLY A 225 10.45 -2.09 -11.56
C GLY A 225 9.87 -2.02 -10.15
N ALA A 226 10.48 -2.75 -9.21
CA ALA A 226 10.03 -2.78 -7.81
C ALA A 226 10.13 -1.42 -7.12
N MET A 227 11.07 -0.56 -7.52
CA MET A 227 11.23 0.77 -6.94
C MET A 227 10.00 1.66 -7.20
N ARG A 228 9.50 1.70 -8.44
CA ARG A 228 8.31 2.51 -8.77
C ARG A 228 7.01 1.81 -8.38
N ASP A 229 6.94 0.48 -8.49
CA ASP A 229 5.69 -0.25 -8.22
C ASP A 229 5.34 -0.28 -6.73
N MET A 230 6.34 -0.39 -5.86
CA MET A 230 6.15 -0.62 -4.42
C MET A 230 6.83 0.40 -3.50
N VAL A 231 8.08 0.80 -3.79
CA VAL A 231 8.82 1.66 -2.86
C VAL A 231 8.34 3.11 -2.90
N GLN A 232 8.29 3.71 -4.08
CA GLN A 232 7.96 5.12 -4.30
C GLN A 232 6.60 5.51 -3.72
N ASN A 233 5.66 4.56 -3.66
CA ASN A 233 4.32 4.74 -3.11
C ASN A 233 4.17 4.01 -1.77
N HIS A 234 3.80 2.75 -1.77
CA HIS A 234 3.32 1.98 -0.63
C HIS A 234 4.32 1.97 0.52
N ALA A 235 5.59 1.61 0.26
CA ALA A 235 6.58 1.51 1.32
C ALA A 235 6.87 2.88 1.97
N LEU A 236 6.97 3.95 1.17
CA LEU A 236 7.14 5.30 1.71
C LEU A 236 5.91 5.80 2.47
N GLN A 237 4.70 5.45 2.02
CA GLN A 237 3.47 5.76 2.75
C GLN A 237 3.40 5.04 4.10
N LEU A 238 3.80 3.76 4.15
CA LEU A 238 3.92 3.01 5.42
C LEU A 238 5.00 3.61 6.32
N LEU A 239 6.16 3.97 5.77
CA LEU A 239 7.23 4.66 6.51
C LEU A 239 6.69 5.96 7.14
N CYS A 240 5.95 6.75 6.38
CA CYS A 240 5.34 7.99 6.89
C CYS A 240 4.32 7.70 8.01
N ALA A 241 3.46 6.69 7.84
CA ALA A 241 2.48 6.31 8.85
C ALA A 241 3.13 5.88 10.19
N VAL A 242 4.29 5.21 10.12
CA VAL A 242 5.10 4.84 11.30
C VAL A 242 5.81 6.05 11.91
N ALA A 243 6.34 6.94 11.09
CA ALA A 243 7.30 7.94 11.53
C ALA A 243 6.71 9.33 11.84
N MET A 244 5.52 9.65 11.35
CA MET A 244 4.88 10.96 11.54
C MET A 244 4.71 11.33 13.02
N GLU A 245 4.79 12.60 13.36
CA GLU A 245 4.44 13.09 14.71
C GLU A 245 2.93 12.98 14.97
N PRO A 246 2.48 13.07 16.24
CA PRO A 246 1.06 13.23 16.55
C PRO A 246 0.48 14.44 15.82
N PRO A 247 -0.55 14.27 14.99
CA PRO A 247 -1.17 15.40 14.30
C PRO A 247 -1.94 16.26 15.31
N ILE A 248 -2.09 17.55 15.00
CA ILE A 248 -2.79 18.49 15.89
C ILE A 248 -4.28 18.14 16.09
N ASN A 249 -4.88 17.40 15.15
CA ASN A 249 -6.23 16.86 15.20
C ASN A 249 -6.44 15.82 14.07
N ALA A 250 -7.67 15.32 13.91
CA ALA A 250 -8.03 14.34 12.89
C ALA A 250 -8.35 14.94 11.49
N HIS A 251 -8.15 16.24 11.28
CA HIS A 251 -8.34 16.85 9.97
C HIS A 251 -7.36 16.27 8.94
N ALA A 252 -7.80 16.07 7.70
CA ALA A 252 -6.98 15.42 6.67
C ALA A 252 -5.63 16.13 6.46
N ASP A 253 -5.62 17.47 6.39
CA ASP A 253 -4.36 18.21 6.26
C ASP A 253 -3.45 18.11 7.47
N ALA A 254 -3.99 18.02 8.69
CA ALA A 254 -3.15 17.83 9.87
C ALA A 254 -2.39 16.50 9.78
N LEU A 255 -3.04 15.43 9.28
CA LEU A 255 -2.39 14.15 9.06
C LEU A 255 -1.37 14.20 7.91
N ARG A 256 -1.75 14.80 6.78
CA ARG A 256 -0.92 14.88 5.57
C ARG A 256 0.32 15.77 5.77
N ASP A 257 0.21 16.83 6.58
CA ASP A 257 1.33 17.68 6.95
C ASP A 257 2.38 16.93 7.78
N GLU A 258 1.96 16.07 8.72
CA GLU A 258 2.93 15.26 9.50
C GLU A 258 3.63 14.20 8.64
N LYS A 259 2.93 13.61 7.65
CA LYS A 259 3.53 12.70 6.68
C LYS A 259 4.54 13.44 5.78
N LEU A 260 4.18 14.63 5.30
CA LEU A 260 5.08 15.45 4.49
C LEU A 260 6.36 15.84 5.23
N LYS A 261 6.27 16.18 6.54
CA LYS A 261 7.46 16.46 7.37
C LYS A 261 8.41 15.28 7.42
N VAL A 262 7.90 14.04 7.47
CA VAL A 262 8.73 12.83 7.42
C VAL A 262 9.47 12.75 6.08
N LEU A 263 8.75 12.88 4.96
CA LEU A 263 9.36 12.81 3.62
C LEU A 263 10.46 13.84 3.44
N ARG A 264 10.22 15.08 3.88
CA ARG A 264 11.22 16.16 3.86
C ARG A 264 12.41 15.92 4.80
N ALA A 265 12.23 15.11 5.83
CA ALA A 265 13.28 14.74 6.76
C ALA A 265 14.04 13.47 6.34
N LEU A 266 13.62 12.76 5.28
CA LEU A 266 14.40 11.65 4.75
C LEU A 266 15.78 12.15 4.31
N LYS A 267 16.83 11.48 4.79
CA LYS A 267 18.20 11.85 4.41
C LYS A 267 18.38 11.66 2.90
N PRO A 268 18.89 12.68 2.19
CA PRO A 268 19.22 12.54 0.77
C PRO A 268 20.30 11.49 0.55
N TRP A 269 20.27 10.87 -0.63
CA TRP A 269 21.28 9.91 -1.05
C TRP A 269 22.59 10.60 -1.42
N THR A 270 23.68 10.02 -0.94
CA THR A 270 25.06 10.29 -1.38
C THR A 270 25.63 9.07 -2.13
N PRO A 271 26.68 9.22 -2.95
CA PRO A 271 27.32 8.08 -3.62
C PRO A 271 27.71 6.94 -2.67
N GLU A 272 28.19 7.28 -1.47
CA GLU A 272 28.53 6.30 -0.44
C GLU A 272 27.29 5.54 0.05
N THR A 273 26.23 6.26 0.43
CA THR A 273 25.00 5.62 0.91
C THR A 273 24.29 4.83 -0.18
N LEU A 274 24.37 5.23 -1.45
CA LEU A 274 23.84 4.45 -2.57
C LEU A 274 24.53 3.09 -2.68
N GLY A 275 25.85 3.04 -2.48
CA GLY A 275 26.61 1.78 -2.51
C GLY A 275 26.40 0.89 -1.27
N LEU A 276 26.14 1.48 -0.11
CA LEU A 276 26.04 0.75 1.16
C LEU A 276 24.62 0.40 1.58
N HIS A 277 23.66 1.28 1.29
CA HIS A 277 22.31 1.28 1.87
C HIS A 277 21.20 1.04 0.84
N ALA A 278 21.54 0.80 -0.43
CA ALA A 278 20.58 0.43 -1.45
C ALA A 278 21.00 -0.87 -2.15
N VAL A 279 20.12 -1.85 -2.13
CA VAL A 279 20.30 -3.15 -2.78
C VAL A 279 19.14 -3.35 -3.74
N ARG A 280 19.45 -3.68 -4.99
CA ARG A 280 18.45 -4.11 -5.97
C ARG A 280 18.79 -5.50 -6.50
N GLY A 281 17.76 -6.28 -6.81
CA GLY A 281 17.91 -7.64 -7.29
C GLY A 281 16.93 -8.00 -8.40
N GLN A 282 17.25 -9.07 -9.12
CA GLN A 282 16.43 -9.64 -10.19
C GLN A 282 16.36 -11.16 -10.00
N TYR A 283 15.15 -11.73 -9.98
CA TYR A 283 15.01 -13.16 -9.70
C TYR A 283 15.49 -14.00 -10.89
N VAL A 284 16.23 -15.06 -10.58
CA VAL A 284 16.61 -16.12 -11.53
C VAL A 284 15.79 -17.38 -11.26
N ALA A 285 15.88 -18.34 -12.18
CA ALA A 285 15.18 -19.62 -12.04
C ALA A 285 15.45 -20.27 -10.68
N GLY A 286 14.42 -20.85 -10.09
CA GLY A 286 14.47 -21.39 -8.74
C GLY A 286 13.29 -22.29 -8.43
N THR A 287 13.12 -22.59 -7.14
CA THR A 287 11.98 -23.37 -6.64
C THR A 287 11.14 -22.47 -5.76
N ALA A 288 9.92 -22.18 -6.19
CA ALA A 288 8.96 -21.40 -5.43
C ALA A 288 7.72 -22.25 -5.19
N TYR A 289 7.29 -22.37 -3.92
CA TYR A 289 6.05 -23.06 -3.54
C TYR A 289 5.94 -24.52 -4.04
N GLY A 290 7.07 -25.24 -4.02
CA GLY A 290 7.15 -26.63 -4.44
C GLY A 290 7.30 -26.85 -5.95
N GLU A 291 7.31 -25.79 -6.75
CA GLU A 291 7.42 -25.86 -8.21
C GLU A 291 8.67 -25.15 -8.73
N ARG A 292 9.21 -25.66 -9.83
CA ARG A 292 10.26 -24.95 -10.57
C ARG A 292 9.65 -23.79 -11.33
N VAL A 293 10.24 -22.61 -11.18
CA VAL A 293 9.77 -21.39 -11.84
C VAL A 293 10.90 -20.74 -12.62
N ALA A 294 10.54 -20.08 -13.72
CA ALA A 294 11.47 -19.41 -14.62
C ALA A 294 12.12 -18.18 -13.99
N GLY A 295 13.27 -17.75 -14.53
CA GLY A 295 13.89 -16.48 -14.18
C GLY A 295 13.17 -15.31 -14.84
N TYR A 296 13.42 -14.10 -14.34
CA TYR A 296 12.73 -12.90 -14.83
C TYR A 296 12.92 -12.66 -16.34
N LEU A 297 14.14 -12.85 -16.84
CA LEU A 297 14.49 -12.67 -18.26
C LEU A 297 13.86 -13.73 -19.18
N ASP A 298 13.39 -14.84 -18.61
CA ASP A 298 12.71 -15.92 -19.34
C ASP A 298 11.17 -15.73 -19.35
N GLU A 299 10.65 -14.70 -18.67
CA GLU A 299 9.21 -14.45 -18.59
C GLU A 299 8.68 -13.80 -19.89
N PRO A 300 7.44 -14.10 -20.29
CA PRO A 300 6.88 -13.54 -21.52
C PRO A 300 6.84 -12.01 -21.55
N GLY A 301 7.42 -11.42 -22.60
CA GLY A 301 7.40 -9.98 -22.83
C GLY A 301 8.47 -9.19 -22.06
N ILE A 302 9.49 -9.87 -21.53
CA ILE A 302 10.69 -9.25 -20.95
C ILE A 302 11.81 -9.21 -21.99
N ASP A 303 12.53 -8.09 -22.05
CA ASP A 303 13.76 -8.00 -22.83
C ASP A 303 14.85 -8.89 -22.19
N PRO A 304 15.48 -9.83 -22.92
CA PRO A 304 16.59 -10.63 -22.39
C PRO A 304 17.78 -9.82 -21.88
N ALA A 305 17.91 -8.54 -22.28
CA ALA A 305 18.92 -7.61 -21.78
C ALA A 305 18.40 -6.70 -20.63
N SER A 306 17.19 -6.95 -20.12
CA SER A 306 16.56 -6.12 -19.09
C SER A 306 17.40 -6.05 -17.82
N ARG A 307 17.53 -4.83 -17.30
CA ARG A 307 18.19 -4.52 -16.01
C ARG A 307 17.20 -4.10 -14.93
N THR A 308 15.91 -4.39 -15.15
CA THR A 308 14.83 -4.02 -14.23
C THR A 308 14.91 -4.82 -12.96
N GLU A 309 14.81 -4.14 -11.82
CA GLU A 309 14.80 -4.77 -10.52
C GLU A 309 13.42 -5.38 -10.19
N THR A 310 13.44 -6.62 -9.72
CA THR A 310 12.28 -7.32 -9.16
C THR A 310 12.32 -7.37 -7.64
N PHE A 311 13.40 -6.85 -7.03
CA PHE A 311 13.63 -6.74 -5.60
C PHE A 311 14.35 -5.44 -5.27
N VAL A 312 13.96 -4.80 -4.16
CA VAL A 312 14.64 -3.65 -3.57
C VAL A 312 14.72 -3.83 -2.05
N ALA A 313 15.89 -3.59 -1.48
CA ALA A 313 16.07 -3.37 -0.05
C ALA A 313 16.81 -2.04 0.20
N LEU A 314 16.31 -1.23 1.13
CA LEU A 314 16.87 0.07 1.47
C LEU A 314 17.11 0.19 2.98
N ARG A 315 18.16 0.88 3.37
CA ARG A 315 18.34 1.44 4.72
C ARG A 315 18.18 2.95 4.64
N ALA A 316 17.01 3.43 5.05
CA ALA A 316 16.66 4.84 5.11
C ALA A 316 16.92 5.43 6.50
N GLU A 317 17.10 6.74 6.55
CA GLU A 317 17.25 7.51 7.79
C GLU A 317 16.38 8.76 7.75
N ILE A 318 15.76 9.08 8.88
CA ILE A 318 14.92 10.27 9.03
C ILE A 318 15.66 11.25 9.96
N ALA A 319 16.08 12.38 9.40
CA ALA A 319 16.85 13.43 10.06
C ALA A 319 15.95 14.38 10.88
N ASN A 320 15.32 13.85 11.93
CA ASN A 320 14.56 14.64 12.89
C ASN A 320 14.85 14.21 14.35
N TRP A 321 14.29 14.94 15.32
CA TRP A 321 14.54 14.70 16.74
C TRP A 321 14.11 13.29 17.21
N ARG A 322 12.97 12.80 16.71
CA ARG A 322 12.40 11.50 17.12
C ARG A 322 13.19 10.31 16.60
N TRP A 323 13.69 10.39 15.37
CA TRP A 323 14.24 9.26 14.62
C TRP A 323 15.75 9.33 14.37
N ALA A 324 16.43 10.38 14.82
CA ALA A 324 17.89 10.50 14.66
C ALA A 324 18.62 9.24 15.16
N GLY A 325 19.32 8.57 14.24
CA GLY A 325 20.11 7.36 14.50
C GLY A 325 19.31 6.05 14.51
N VAL A 326 18.01 6.07 14.24
CA VAL A 326 17.19 4.85 14.08
C VAL A 326 17.11 4.51 12.58
N PRO A 327 17.64 3.34 12.15
CA PRO A 327 17.52 2.91 10.77
C PRO A 327 16.09 2.41 10.46
N PHE A 328 15.61 2.79 9.28
CA PHE A 328 14.39 2.26 8.68
C PHE A 328 14.78 1.33 7.52
N TYR A 329 14.56 0.05 7.68
CA TYR A 329 14.78 -0.93 6.62
C TYR A 329 13.50 -1.13 5.83
N ILE A 330 13.59 -1.01 4.52
CA ILE A 330 12.49 -1.31 3.59
C ILE A 330 12.93 -2.49 2.75
N ARG A 331 12.07 -3.48 2.56
CA ARG A 331 12.31 -4.61 1.66
C ARG A 331 11.06 -4.95 0.89
N THR A 332 11.19 -5.06 -0.42
CA THR A 332 10.11 -5.48 -1.31
C THR A 332 10.64 -6.32 -2.45
N GLY A 333 9.84 -7.27 -2.92
CA GLY A 333 10.20 -8.00 -4.12
C GLY A 333 9.20 -9.07 -4.54
N LYS A 334 9.37 -9.54 -5.77
CA LYS A 334 8.63 -10.63 -6.39
C LYS A 334 9.38 -11.94 -6.30
N ARG A 335 8.66 -13.06 -6.41
CA ARG A 335 9.21 -14.42 -6.25
C ARG A 335 10.00 -14.57 -4.94
N LEU A 336 9.55 -13.94 -3.86
CA LEU A 336 10.14 -14.13 -2.54
C LEU A 336 9.62 -15.43 -1.91
N ALA A 337 10.18 -15.81 -0.77
CA ALA A 337 9.91 -17.08 -0.10
C ALA A 337 8.47 -17.23 0.42
N SER A 338 7.77 -16.12 0.68
CA SER A 338 6.36 -16.12 1.08
C SER A 338 5.66 -14.81 0.76
N ARG A 339 4.32 -14.84 0.77
CA ARG A 339 3.46 -13.64 0.71
C ARG A 339 3.43 -13.03 2.09
N ASP A 340 4.01 -11.85 2.23
CA ASP A 340 4.03 -11.18 3.52
C ASP A 340 4.00 -9.68 3.32
N ALA A 341 3.24 -8.97 4.14
CA ALA A 341 3.52 -7.56 4.34
C ALA A 341 3.32 -7.22 5.79
N ARG A 342 4.35 -6.64 6.40
CA ARG A 342 4.38 -6.32 7.82
C ARG A 342 5.31 -5.16 8.11
N ILE A 343 5.04 -4.51 9.24
CA ILE A 343 5.95 -3.53 9.85
C ILE A 343 6.40 -4.10 11.18
N GLU A 344 7.69 -4.14 11.43
CA GLU A 344 8.26 -4.55 12.70
C GLU A 344 8.93 -3.36 13.37
N VAL A 345 8.51 -3.08 14.60
CA VAL A 345 9.10 -2.08 15.48
C VAL A 345 9.95 -2.83 16.50
N ASN A 346 11.26 -2.81 16.31
CA ASN A 346 12.22 -3.48 17.19
C ASN A 346 12.62 -2.53 18.31
N PHE A 347 12.35 -2.90 19.56
CA PHE A 347 12.74 -2.11 20.72
C PHE A 347 14.19 -2.39 21.12
N ARG A 348 14.80 -1.46 21.84
CA ARG A 348 16.11 -1.66 22.47
C ARG A 348 16.00 -2.69 23.60
N PRO A 349 17.05 -3.48 23.85
CA PRO A 349 17.08 -4.38 25.00
C PRO A 349 17.00 -3.59 26.31
N THR A 350 16.51 -4.23 27.37
CA THR A 350 16.50 -3.63 28.71
C THR A 350 17.92 -3.28 29.16
N PRO A 351 18.16 -2.11 29.78
CA PRO A 351 19.50 -1.64 30.09
C PRO A 351 20.21 -2.47 31.17
N HIS A 352 19.45 -3.20 32.01
CA HIS A 352 20.00 -4.05 33.06
C HIS A 352 19.17 -5.33 33.19
N ALA A 353 19.81 -6.48 32.94
CA ALA A 353 19.15 -7.78 33.04
C ALA A 353 19.18 -8.30 34.48
N ILE A 354 18.06 -8.15 35.20
CA ILE A 354 17.85 -8.76 36.53
C ILE A 354 17.22 -10.15 36.45
N PHE A 355 16.82 -10.61 35.26
CA PHE A 355 16.26 -11.94 35.01
C PHE A 355 17.03 -12.60 33.88
N ARG A 356 17.06 -13.94 33.87
CA ARG A 356 17.65 -14.72 32.78
C ARG A 356 16.68 -14.78 31.59
N ALA A 357 16.76 -13.78 30.73
CA ALA A 357 16.09 -13.77 29.42
C ALA A 357 16.94 -14.54 28.37
N PRO A 358 16.31 -15.01 27.28
CA PRO A 358 17.06 -15.52 26.13
C PRO A 358 18.05 -14.46 25.62
N ALA A 359 19.25 -14.90 25.23
CA ALA A 359 20.28 -14.01 24.72
C ALA A 359 19.77 -13.27 23.47
N GLY A 360 19.97 -11.94 23.42
CA GLY A 360 19.55 -11.12 22.28
C GLY A 360 18.05 -10.83 22.21
N PHE A 361 17.22 -11.31 23.16
CA PHE A 361 15.80 -10.98 23.15
C PHE A 361 15.57 -9.49 23.39
N ALA A 362 14.80 -8.88 22.51
CA ALA A 362 14.25 -7.54 22.67
C ALA A 362 12.75 -7.55 22.39
N ASN A 363 12.02 -6.58 22.94
CA ASN A 363 10.59 -6.48 22.62
C ASN A 363 10.42 -6.12 21.14
N LYS A 364 9.34 -6.59 20.56
CA LYS A 364 8.98 -6.31 19.17
C LYS A 364 7.49 -6.08 19.06
N LEU A 365 7.08 -5.06 18.32
CA LEU A 365 5.70 -4.89 17.89
C LEU A 365 5.62 -5.17 16.39
N VAL A 366 4.86 -6.18 15.99
CA VAL A 366 4.62 -6.56 14.60
C VAL A 366 3.23 -6.10 14.19
N ILE A 367 3.14 -5.38 13.08
CA ILE A 367 1.89 -4.94 12.45
C ILE A 367 1.73 -5.71 11.15
N ASN A 368 0.82 -6.68 11.14
CA ASN A 368 0.57 -7.55 10.00
C ASN A 368 -0.42 -6.86 9.04
N LEU A 369 -0.04 -6.75 7.76
CA LEU A 369 -0.83 -6.09 6.68
C LEU A 369 -1.38 -7.09 5.65
N GLN A 370 -0.72 -8.24 5.51
CA GLN A 370 -1.17 -9.43 4.76
C GLN A 370 -0.23 -10.61 5.07
N PRO A 371 -0.68 -11.87 4.95
CA PRO A 371 -2.01 -12.32 4.52
C PRO A 371 -3.10 -12.09 5.56
N LYS A 372 -2.71 -11.91 6.83
CA LYS A 372 -3.61 -11.58 7.93
C LYS A 372 -3.44 -10.12 8.33
N ASP A 373 -4.50 -9.52 8.84
CA ASP A 373 -4.44 -8.21 9.50
C ASP A 373 -4.39 -8.44 11.01
N GLY A 374 -3.53 -7.70 11.71
CA GLY A 374 -3.45 -7.81 13.17
C GLY A 374 -2.18 -7.20 13.73
N LEU A 375 -2.05 -7.30 15.05
CA LEU A 375 -0.92 -6.79 15.81
C LEU A 375 -0.38 -7.85 16.75
N GLU A 376 0.93 -7.91 16.89
CA GLU A 376 1.60 -8.84 17.79
C GLU A 376 2.62 -8.10 18.64
N LEU A 377 2.49 -8.21 19.97
CA LEU A 377 3.48 -7.69 20.89
C LEU A 377 4.28 -8.86 21.48
N HIS A 378 5.55 -8.91 21.13
CA HIS A 378 6.50 -9.95 21.55
C HIS A 378 7.22 -9.48 22.82
N LEU A 379 7.03 -10.24 23.90
CA LEU A 379 7.53 -9.95 25.26
C LEU A 379 8.17 -11.19 25.88
N VAL A 380 8.64 -11.06 27.11
CA VAL A 380 9.08 -12.18 27.94
C VAL A 380 8.16 -12.32 29.15
N ALA A 381 7.84 -13.55 29.54
CA ALA A 381 7.11 -13.86 30.76
C ALA A 381 7.82 -14.96 31.54
N GLN A 382 7.52 -15.07 32.83
CA GLN A 382 8.08 -16.10 33.69
C GLN A 382 7.63 -17.48 33.19
N SER A 383 8.60 -18.33 32.84
CA SER A 383 8.33 -19.72 32.53
C SER A 383 8.07 -20.49 33.84
N GLN A 384 7.02 -21.32 33.86
CA GLN A 384 6.90 -22.35 34.87
C GLN A 384 7.91 -23.46 34.57
N SER A 385 9.20 -23.21 34.84
CA SER A 385 10.16 -24.30 34.97
C SER A 385 9.74 -25.10 36.20
N GLN A 386 9.38 -26.38 36.02
CA GLN A 386 9.29 -27.32 37.12
C GLN A 386 10.56 -27.17 37.96
N ARG A 387 10.40 -27.01 39.27
CA ARG A 387 11.52 -27.07 40.21
C ARG A 387 12.33 -28.32 39.89
N VAL A 388 13.45 -28.19 39.19
CA VAL A 388 14.41 -29.28 39.07
C VAL A 388 15.00 -29.43 40.46
N SER A 389 14.49 -30.42 41.20
CA SER A 389 15.07 -30.85 42.46
C SER A 389 16.44 -31.46 42.18
N THR A 390 17.46 -30.63 42.02
CA THR A 390 18.82 -31.14 42.11
C THR A 390 19.07 -31.50 43.57
N GLN A 391 19.33 -32.78 43.84
CA GLN A 391 19.88 -33.22 45.12
C GLN A 391 21.17 -32.42 45.38
N GLY A 392 21.12 -31.43 46.28
CA GLY A 392 22.26 -30.52 46.50
C GLY A 392 21.94 -29.13 47.05
N GLY A 393 20.67 -28.80 47.29
CA GLY A 393 20.27 -27.56 47.95
C GLY A 393 19.54 -26.61 47.01
N VAL A 394 18.55 -25.91 47.56
CA VAL A 394 17.74 -24.92 46.85
C VAL A 394 18.61 -23.68 46.63
N ARG A 395 19.34 -23.61 45.51
CA ARG A 395 19.69 -22.30 44.97
C ARG A 395 18.38 -21.69 44.51
N ALA A 396 17.96 -20.58 45.11
CA ALA A 396 16.89 -19.74 44.58
C ALA A 396 17.36 -19.13 43.26
N GLY A 397 17.43 -19.95 42.21
CA GLY A 397 17.73 -19.50 40.86
C GLY A 397 16.57 -18.65 40.37
N MET A 398 16.88 -17.49 39.82
CA MET A 398 15.88 -16.65 39.15
C MET A 398 15.14 -17.48 38.09
N ALA A 399 13.81 -17.44 38.13
CA ALA A 399 13.00 -18.19 37.18
C ALA A 399 13.36 -17.77 35.76
N PRO A 400 13.58 -18.73 34.84
CA PRO A 400 13.89 -18.40 33.46
C PRO A 400 12.69 -17.68 32.82
N LEU A 401 12.98 -16.67 32.01
CA LEU A 401 11.97 -16.03 31.19
C LEU A 401 11.85 -16.77 29.85
N ALA A 402 10.63 -16.90 29.35
CA ALA A 402 10.33 -17.43 28.04
C ALA A 402 9.72 -16.32 27.16
N PRO A 403 10.04 -16.27 25.86
CA PRO A 403 9.34 -15.43 24.90
C PRO A 403 7.84 -15.78 24.88
N VAL A 404 7.00 -14.75 24.86
CA VAL A 404 5.55 -14.85 24.73
C VAL A 404 5.04 -13.77 23.78
N GLN A 405 3.83 -13.97 23.27
CA GLN A 405 3.21 -13.06 22.32
C GLN A 405 1.80 -12.70 22.81
N LEU A 406 1.48 -11.40 22.81
CA LEU A 406 0.11 -10.91 22.89
C LEU A 406 -0.37 -10.63 21.46
N ASN A 407 -1.43 -11.31 21.03
CA ASN A 407 -1.92 -11.24 19.65
C ASN A 407 -3.31 -10.58 19.61
N LEU A 408 -3.44 -9.57 18.75
CA LEU A 408 -4.73 -8.99 18.35
C LEU A 408 -5.00 -9.37 16.90
N ASP A 409 -5.77 -10.44 16.73
CA ASP A 409 -6.21 -10.96 15.42
C ASP A 409 -7.49 -10.23 14.98
N PHE A 410 -7.42 -9.49 13.88
CA PHE A 410 -8.57 -8.72 13.40
C PHE A 410 -9.66 -9.60 12.79
N ASP A 411 -9.29 -10.73 12.19
CA ASP A 411 -10.28 -11.66 11.63
C ASP A 411 -11.12 -12.27 12.77
N GLN A 412 -10.48 -12.60 13.90
CA GLN A 412 -11.20 -13.08 15.08
C GLN A 412 -12.02 -11.98 15.77
N ARG A 413 -11.49 -10.74 15.82
CA ARG A 413 -12.12 -9.66 16.59
C ARG A 413 -13.28 -8.98 15.87
N PHE A 414 -13.15 -8.77 14.56
CA PHE A 414 -14.06 -7.97 13.74
C PHE A 414 -14.82 -8.80 12.68
N GLY A 415 -14.37 -10.03 12.37
CA GLY A 415 -15.12 -10.99 11.54
C GLY A 415 -15.66 -10.40 10.24
N SER A 416 -16.99 -10.49 10.04
CA SER A 416 -17.69 -10.01 8.84
C SER A 416 -17.78 -8.49 8.69
N GLU A 417 -17.38 -7.71 9.70
CA GLU A 417 -17.37 -6.23 9.65
C GLU A 417 -16.08 -5.67 9.00
N ARG A 418 -15.20 -6.55 8.48
CA ARG A 418 -13.93 -6.14 7.86
C ARG A 418 -14.18 -5.42 6.54
N VAL A 419 -13.96 -4.11 6.56
CA VAL A 419 -13.96 -3.27 5.36
C VAL A 419 -12.65 -3.46 4.60
N GLY A 420 -12.74 -3.85 3.33
CA GLY A 420 -11.57 -3.99 2.47
C GLY A 420 -10.92 -2.64 2.13
N ALA A 421 -9.64 -2.62 1.74
CA ALA A 421 -8.93 -1.38 1.45
C ALA A 421 -9.63 -0.48 0.40
N TYR A 422 -10.04 -1.06 -0.73
CA TYR A 422 -10.78 -0.31 -1.75
C TYR A 422 -12.19 0.10 -1.30
N GLU A 423 -12.87 -0.75 -0.51
CA GLU A 423 -14.19 -0.43 0.02
C GLU A 423 -14.12 0.83 0.89
N ARG A 424 -13.13 0.87 1.79
CA ARG A 424 -12.90 2.04 2.63
C ARG A 424 -12.57 3.28 1.81
N LEU A 425 -11.62 3.17 0.89
CA LEU A 425 -11.22 4.32 0.07
C LEU A 425 -12.38 4.86 -0.75
N LEU A 426 -13.18 3.99 -1.38
CA LEU A 426 -14.35 4.40 -2.15
C LEU A 426 -15.38 5.13 -1.30
N LEU A 427 -15.65 4.64 -0.08
CA LEU A 427 -16.55 5.33 0.87
C LEU A 427 -15.99 6.69 1.27
N ASP A 428 -14.69 6.79 1.60
CA ASP A 428 -14.07 8.06 1.95
C ASP A 428 -14.09 9.05 0.77
N VAL A 429 -13.93 8.58 -0.49
CA VAL A 429 -14.13 9.44 -1.69
C VAL A 429 -15.58 9.92 -1.79
N ILE A 430 -16.57 9.05 -1.59
CA ILE A 430 -18.01 9.38 -1.66
C ILE A 430 -18.43 10.34 -0.53
N GLU A 431 -17.71 10.34 0.59
CA GLU A 431 -17.94 11.28 1.69
C GLU A 431 -17.07 12.54 1.61
N GLY A 432 -16.03 12.54 0.79
CA GLY A 432 -15.11 13.68 0.62
C GLY A 432 -14.02 13.75 1.69
N ARG A 433 -13.65 12.61 2.30
CA ARG A 433 -12.61 12.51 3.34
C ARG A 433 -11.25 12.24 2.71
N LEU A 434 -10.29 13.15 2.93
CA LEU A 434 -8.97 13.10 2.30
C LEU A 434 -7.88 12.40 3.14
N ASN A 435 -8.22 11.91 4.35
CA ASN A 435 -7.25 11.38 5.30
C ASN A 435 -6.37 10.24 4.75
N LEU A 436 -6.92 9.41 3.86
CA LEU A 436 -6.23 8.23 3.32
C LEU A 436 -5.68 8.42 1.90
N PHE A 437 -5.60 9.66 1.42
CA PHE A 437 -5.20 9.98 0.05
C PHE A 437 -3.92 10.80 0.02
N VAL A 438 -3.08 10.53 -0.97
CA VAL A 438 -1.77 11.17 -1.08
C VAL A 438 -1.93 12.59 -1.65
N ARG A 439 -1.42 13.60 -0.95
CA ARG A 439 -1.39 14.98 -1.44
C ARG A 439 -0.30 15.16 -2.51
N SER A 440 -0.47 16.14 -3.39
CA SER A 440 0.49 16.41 -4.48
C SER A 440 1.93 16.64 -3.98
N ASP A 441 2.11 17.40 -2.91
CA ASP A 441 3.41 17.68 -2.30
C ASP A 441 4.04 16.45 -1.64
N GLU A 442 3.26 15.58 -0.99
CA GLU A 442 3.75 14.28 -0.50
C GLU A 442 4.31 13.43 -1.65
N GLN A 443 3.60 13.38 -2.77
CA GLN A 443 4.03 12.59 -3.92
C GLN A 443 5.29 13.18 -4.57
N GLU A 444 5.40 14.50 -4.66
CA GLU A 444 6.59 15.16 -5.19
C GLU A 444 7.83 14.87 -4.32
N GLU A 445 7.72 14.97 -3.00
CA GLU A 445 8.85 14.70 -2.10
C GLU A 445 9.27 13.21 -2.13
N ALA A 446 8.30 12.30 -2.25
CA ALA A 446 8.59 10.88 -2.46
C ALA A 446 9.39 10.64 -3.75
N TRP A 447 9.03 11.31 -4.86
CA TRP A 447 9.80 11.25 -6.11
C TRP A 447 11.18 11.87 -5.97
N ARG A 448 11.29 13.03 -5.33
CA ARG A 448 12.58 13.72 -5.09
C ARG A 448 13.56 12.83 -4.35
N TRP A 449 13.09 12.02 -3.40
CA TRP A 449 13.94 11.10 -2.65
C TRP A 449 14.30 9.82 -3.43
N VAL A 450 13.40 9.31 -4.26
CA VAL A 450 13.63 8.07 -5.03
C VAL A 450 14.43 8.29 -6.33
N GLU A 451 14.27 9.43 -6.98
CA GLU A 451 14.85 9.70 -8.31
C GLU A 451 16.39 9.52 -8.37
N PRO A 452 17.18 10.00 -7.39
CA PRO A 452 18.64 9.78 -7.40
C PRO A 452 19.05 8.30 -7.40
N LEU A 453 18.26 7.41 -6.77
CA LEU A 453 18.49 5.96 -6.83
C LEU A 453 18.28 5.45 -8.26
N LEU A 454 17.16 5.81 -8.87
CA LEU A 454 16.82 5.40 -10.24
C LEU A 454 17.85 5.87 -11.26
N GLU A 455 18.38 7.09 -11.10
CA GLU A 455 19.44 7.64 -11.94
C GLU A 455 20.75 6.86 -11.76
N SER A 456 21.16 6.59 -10.51
CA SER A 456 22.39 5.85 -10.22
C SER A 456 22.38 4.45 -10.86
N TRP A 457 21.21 3.82 -10.90
CA TRP A 457 21.02 2.46 -11.42
C TRP A 457 21.08 2.35 -12.94
N GLN A 458 21.01 3.46 -13.68
CA GLN A 458 21.22 3.44 -15.13
C GLN A 458 22.67 3.10 -15.49
N THR A 459 23.62 3.45 -14.61
CA THR A 459 25.06 3.35 -14.88
C THR A 459 25.79 2.33 -14.02
N ASP A 460 25.09 1.63 -13.10
CA ASP A 460 25.68 0.62 -12.23
C ASP A 460 25.98 -0.71 -12.95
N ASN A 461 26.30 -1.78 -12.20
CA ASN A 461 26.57 -3.13 -12.75
C ASN A 461 25.31 -4.00 -12.96
N GLY A 462 24.12 -3.45 -12.78
CA GLY A 462 22.85 -4.16 -12.87
C GLY A 462 22.37 -4.77 -11.54
N PRO A 463 21.15 -5.35 -11.54
CA PRO A 463 20.59 -5.95 -10.36
C PRO A 463 21.30 -7.26 -9.98
N ARG A 464 21.40 -7.54 -8.67
CA ARG A 464 21.99 -8.78 -8.16
C ARG A 464 21.03 -9.96 -8.38
N PRO A 465 21.51 -11.12 -8.86
CA PRO A 465 20.65 -12.28 -9.00
C PRO A 465 20.22 -12.81 -7.63
N TYR A 466 18.99 -13.32 -7.53
CA TYR A 466 18.53 -14.14 -6.40
C TYR A 466 17.63 -15.25 -6.89
N ALA A 467 17.72 -16.44 -6.29
CA ALA A 467 16.89 -17.57 -6.71
C ALA A 467 15.41 -17.28 -6.36
N ALA A 468 14.50 -17.51 -7.30
CA ALA A 468 13.07 -17.47 -7.02
C ALA A 468 12.72 -18.42 -5.86
N GLY A 469 11.93 -17.94 -4.90
CA GLY A 469 11.58 -18.64 -3.66
C GLY A 469 12.51 -18.36 -2.47
N THR A 470 13.51 -17.48 -2.61
CA THR A 470 14.37 -17.01 -1.51
C THR A 470 13.95 -15.64 -0.99
N TRP A 471 14.58 -15.12 0.08
CA TRP A 471 14.30 -13.80 0.65
C TRP A 471 15.03 -12.63 -0.03
N GLY A 472 15.58 -12.87 -1.23
CA GLY A 472 16.31 -11.89 -2.02
C GLY A 472 17.83 -12.12 -2.00
N PRO A 473 18.61 -11.19 -2.56
CA PRO A 473 20.07 -11.29 -2.59
C PRO A 473 20.68 -11.22 -1.19
N SER A 474 21.76 -11.99 -0.94
CA SER A 474 22.50 -11.96 0.33
C SER A 474 23.06 -10.58 0.70
N ALA A 475 23.22 -9.69 -0.28
CA ALA A 475 23.57 -8.29 -0.06
C ALA A 475 22.52 -7.54 0.81
N SER A 476 21.25 -7.95 0.79
CA SER A 476 20.19 -7.42 1.65
C SER A 476 20.44 -7.75 3.11
N SER A 477 20.81 -9.00 3.42
CA SER A 477 21.18 -9.44 4.77
C SER A 477 22.47 -8.76 5.23
N ALA A 478 23.47 -8.66 4.34
CA ALA A 478 24.71 -7.95 4.64
C ALA A 478 24.51 -6.45 4.92
N MET A 479 23.51 -5.82 4.30
CA MET A 479 23.20 -4.41 4.53
C MET A 479 22.71 -4.16 5.96
N ILE A 480 21.74 -4.94 6.44
CA ILE A 480 21.16 -4.79 7.78
C ILE A 480 22.15 -5.27 8.88
N ALA A 481 22.95 -6.30 8.59
CA ALA A 481 23.96 -6.83 9.50
C ALA A 481 25.07 -5.82 9.87
N ARG A 482 25.34 -4.81 9.04
CA ARG A 482 26.31 -3.75 9.36
C ARG A 482 25.91 -2.91 10.57
N ASP A 483 24.61 -2.82 10.85
CA ASP A 483 24.10 -2.16 12.06
C ASP A 483 23.90 -3.15 13.23
N GLY A 484 24.30 -4.42 13.07
CA GLY A 484 24.09 -5.47 14.07
C GLY A 484 22.66 -6.02 14.13
N ASN A 485 21.86 -5.76 13.10
CA ASN A 485 20.48 -6.24 12.97
C ASN A 485 20.40 -7.41 11.96
N ALA A 486 19.32 -8.17 11.97
CA ALA A 486 19.02 -9.18 10.94
C ALA A 486 17.56 -9.09 10.53
N TRP A 487 17.23 -9.62 9.35
CA TRP A 487 15.82 -9.74 8.97
C TRP A 487 15.14 -10.77 9.87
N SER A 488 13.84 -10.60 10.10
CA SER A 488 13.10 -11.43 11.05
C SER A 488 13.06 -12.92 10.76
N GLU A 489 13.19 -13.35 9.51
CA GLU A 489 13.32 -14.77 9.16
C GLU A 489 14.72 -15.36 9.42
N GLU A 490 15.71 -14.51 9.71
CA GLU A 490 17.11 -14.89 9.96
C GLU A 490 17.40 -15.07 11.48
N HIS A 491 16.38 -14.84 12.32
CA HIS A 491 16.46 -14.88 13.79
C HIS A 491 16.04 -16.21 14.41
#